data_AF-A0A1F4CLI3-F1
#
_entry.id   AF-A0A1F4CLI3-F1
#
_cell.length_a   1.000
_cell.length_b   1.000
_cell.length_c   1.000
_cell.angle_alpha   90.00
_cell.angle_beta   90.00
_cell.angle_gamma   90.00
#
_symmetry.space_group_name_H-M   'P 1'
#
loop_
_entity.id
_entity.type
_entity.pdbx_description
1 polymer ?
#
loop_
_entity_poly.entity_id
_entity_poly.type
_entity_poly.pdbx_seq_one_letter_code
_entity_poly.pdbx_strand_id
1 'polypeptide(L)'
;MTRITIIRPDDWHLHLRDGEHMRAVLPDSARRFARAIVMPNVKPPVITTGQALEYCDRIRAALPAGAQFEPLMTLYLTDNTRPEEVVRAKQSGAVHAVKHYPAGATTHSDSGVTDLAKCYGVLEAMQACGMPLLVHGEVTDPGIDIFDRERVFLERVLAPLVERFTNLRVVVEHITTREAARFVLAAPPRIAATITAHHLLLNRNALFAGGVRPHHYCLPVLKREEHRQALIEAATSGNPNFFLGTDSAPHARQTKEADCGCAG
;
A
#
# COMPACT_ATOMS: atom_id res chain seq x y z
N MET A 1 -27.50 2.16 -23.98
CA MET A 1 -26.55 2.07 -22.86
C MET A 1 -25.38 1.21 -23.29
N THR A 2 -24.16 1.70 -23.16
CA THR A 2 -22.96 0.88 -23.36
C THR A 2 -22.73 0.03 -22.12
N ARG A 3 -22.66 -1.30 -22.27
CA ARG A 3 -22.43 -2.25 -21.17
C ARG A 3 -21.05 -2.88 -21.34
N ILE A 4 -20.25 -2.87 -20.28
CA ILE A 4 -18.98 -3.60 -20.20
C ILE A 4 -19.12 -4.65 -19.10
N THR A 5 -18.68 -5.88 -19.38
CA THR A 5 -18.63 -6.97 -18.40
C THR A 5 -17.18 -7.40 -18.24
N ILE A 6 -16.71 -7.43 -17.00
CA ILE A 6 -15.35 -7.78 -16.62
C ILE A 6 -15.37 -8.92 -15.62
N ILE A 7 -14.27 -9.66 -15.54
CA ILE A 7 -14.01 -10.58 -14.43
C ILE A 7 -14.04 -9.77 -13.13
N ARG A 8 -14.62 -10.34 -12.07
CA ARG A 8 -14.70 -9.68 -10.77
C ARG A 8 -13.28 -9.33 -10.29
N PRO A 9 -12.97 -8.05 -10.01
CA PRO A 9 -11.62 -7.63 -9.70
C PRO A 9 -11.22 -7.93 -8.25
N ASP A 10 -9.96 -7.70 -7.94
CA ASP A 10 -9.38 -7.70 -6.60
C ASP A 10 -8.77 -6.33 -6.30
N ASP A 11 -8.63 -5.99 -5.02
CA ASP A 11 -7.96 -4.76 -4.57
C ASP A 11 -6.63 -5.07 -3.89
N TRP A 12 -5.51 -4.77 -4.56
CA TRP A 12 -4.19 -5.13 -4.06
C TRP A 12 -3.63 -4.13 -3.01
N HIS A 13 -4.42 -3.15 -2.54
CA HIS A 13 -4.04 -2.26 -1.44
C HIS A 13 -5.26 -1.69 -0.70
N LEU A 14 -5.62 -2.24 0.46
CA LEU A 14 -6.83 -1.84 1.20
C LEU A 14 -6.60 -1.66 2.70
N HIS A 15 -7.14 -0.57 3.28
CA HIS A 15 -7.18 -0.37 4.73
C HIS A 15 -8.61 -0.56 5.26
N LEU A 16 -8.82 -1.63 6.02
CA LEU A 16 -10.11 -1.91 6.65
C LEU A 16 -10.24 -1.31 8.07
N ARG A 17 -9.14 -0.83 8.67
CA ARG A 17 -9.09 -0.42 10.09
C ARG A 17 -9.47 -1.60 11.00
N ASP A 18 -10.17 -1.38 12.11
CA ASP A 18 -10.65 -2.48 12.96
C ASP A 18 -11.96 -2.07 13.65
N GLY A 19 -12.61 -3.02 14.33
CA GLY A 19 -13.83 -2.79 15.11
C GLY A 19 -14.96 -2.15 14.30
N GLU A 20 -15.61 -1.14 14.87
CA GLU A 20 -16.74 -0.44 14.24
C GLU A 20 -16.37 0.23 12.91
N HIS A 21 -15.14 0.73 12.78
CA HIS A 21 -14.68 1.33 11.52
C HIS A 21 -14.59 0.29 10.41
N MET A 22 -14.07 -0.90 10.72
CA MET A 22 -14.05 -2.02 9.77
C MET A 22 -15.45 -2.44 9.37
N ARG A 23 -16.37 -2.59 10.33
CA ARG A 23 -17.77 -2.96 10.05
C ARG A 23 -18.45 -1.95 9.13
N ALA A 24 -18.13 -0.67 9.25
CA ALA A 24 -18.70 0.38 8.42
C ALA A 24 -18.20 0.34 6.96
N VAL A 25 -16.95 -0.02 6.71
CA VAL A 25 -16.33 0.10 5.36
C VAL A 25 -16.19 -1.23 4.61
N LEU A 26 -16.14 -2.35 5.32
CA LEU A 26 -15.97 -3.68 4.73
C LEU A 26 -17.06 -4.02 3.68
N PRO A 27 -18.36 -3.71 3.89
CA PRO A 27 -19.39 -4.02 2.90
C PRO A 27 -19.14 -3.38 1.54
N ASP A 28 -18.56 -2.17 1.50
CA ASP A 28 -18.29 -1.47 0.25
C ASP A 28 -17.21 -2.15 -0.59
N SER A 29 -16.20 -2.72 0.07
CA SER A 29 -15.14 -3.49 -0.57
C SER A 29 -15.66 -4.86 -1.01
N ALA A 30 -16.32 -5.58 -0.11
CA ALA A 30 -16.85 -6.92 -0.35
C ALA A 30 -17.89 -6.98 -1.48
N ARG A 31 -18.63 -5.87 -1.71
CA ARG A 31 -19.58 -5.77 -2.83
C ARG A 31 -18.90 -5.73 -4.20
N ARG A 32 -17.68 -5.21 -4.30
CA ARG A 32 -16.99 -4.93 -5.58
C ARG A 32 -15.89 -5.92 -5.87
N PHE A 33 -15.08 -6.24 -4.87
CA PHE A 33 -13.88 -7.04 -5.02
C PHE A 33 -14.09 -8.47 -4.55
N ALA A 34 -13.41 -9.43 -5.19
CA ALA A 34 -13.37 -10.82 -4.76
C ALA A 34 -12.34 -11.03 -3.64
N ARG A 35 -11.15 -10.43 -3.77
CA ARG A 35 -10.09 -10.45 -2.76
C ARG A 35 -9.56 -9.06 -2.50
N ALA A 36 -8.90 -8.88 -1.35
CA ALA A 36 -8.07 -7.70 -1.15
C ALA A 36 -6.81 -7.98 -0.31
N ILE A 37 -5.71 -7.30 -0.63
CA ILE A 37 -4.53 -7.24 0.25
C ILE A 37 -4.83 -6.25 1.37
N VAL A 38 -4.96 -6.78 2.58
CA VAL A 38 -5.32 -5.99 3.77
C VAL A 38 -4.05 -5.46 4.42
N MET A 39 -3.95 -4.14 4.49
CA MET A 39 -2.79 -3.44 5.07
C MET A 39 -2.73 -3.59 6.60
N PRO A 40 -1.52 -3.65 7.20
CA PRO A 40 -1.34 -4.15 8.57
C PRO A 40 -1.20 -3.04 9.62
N ASN A 41 -1.33 -1.77 9.25
CA ASN A 41 -1.15 -0.57 10.09
C ASN A 41 -2.42 -0.21 10.91
N VAL A 42 -3.09 -1.24 11.45
CA VAL A 42 -4.07 -1.06 12.55
C VAL A 42 -3.33 -0.70 13.84
N LYS A 43 -4.06 -0.40 14.93
CA LYS A 43 -3.47 -0.04 16.22
C LYS A 43 -3.82 -1.09 17.28
N PRO A 44 -2.84 -1.86 17.82
CA PRO A 44 -1.43 -1.93 17.42
C PRO A 44 -1.22 -2.57 16.03
N PRO A 45 -0.06 -2.36 15.36
CA PRO A 45 0.18 -2.93 14.03
C PRO A 45 0.26 -4.46 14.08
N VAL A 46 -0.12 -5.10 12.97
CA VAL A 46 -0.06 -6.56 12.80
C VAL A 46 1.37 -6.96 12.46
N ILE A 47 2.15 -7.37 13.46
CA ILE A 47 3.59 -7.68 13.32
C ILE A 47 3.90 -9.19 13.40
N THR A 48 2.92 -10.02 13.75
CA THR A 48 3.04 -11.48 13.84
C THR A 48 1.94 -12.20 13.07
N THR A 49 2.21 -13.45 12.71
CA THR A 49 1.27 -14.36 12.05
C THR A 49 0.02 -14.56 12.89
N GLY A 50 0.14 -14.71 14.22
CA GLY A 50 -1.02 -14.85 15.11
C GLY A 50 -1.96 -13.65 15.03
N GLN A 51 -1.41 -12.43 15.11
CA GLN A 51 -2.20 -11.20 14.97
C GLN A 51 -2.88 -11.10 13.59
N ALA A 52 -2.20 -11.55 12.53
CA ALA A 52 -2.76 -11.54 11.18
C ALA A 52 -3.95 -12.50 11.06
N LEU A 53 -3.85 -13.68 11.66
CA LEU A 53 -4.94 -14.66 11.68
C LEU A 53 -6.13 -14.16 12.50
N GLU A 54 -5.89 -13.62 13.70
CA GLU A 54 -6.95 -13.04 14.53
C GLU A 54 -7.66 -11.88 13.82
N TYR A 55 -6.92 -11.03 13.12
CA TYR A 55 -7.50 -9.93 12.35
C TYR A 55 -8.29 -10.44 11.14
N CYS A 56 -7.78 -11.47 10.45
CA CYS A 56 -8.50 -12.15 9.37
C CYS A 56 -9.85 -12.71 9.85
N ASP A 57 -9.87 -13.33 11.03
CA ASP A 57 -11.09 -13.88 11.63
C ASP A 57 -12.09 -12.78 11.99
N ARG A 58 -11.63 -11.64 12.51
CA ARG A 58 -12.49 -10.46 12.74
C ARG A 58 -13.10 -9.92 11.44
N ILE A 59 -12.32 -9.83 10.37
CA ILE A 59 -12.83 -9.40 9.04
C ILE A 59 -13.89 -10.37 8.55
N ARG A 60 -13.61 -11.69 8.59
CA ARG A 60 -14.56 -12.72 8.14
C ARG A 60 -15.85 -12.71 8.96
N ALA A 61 -15.75 -12.54 10.28
CA ALA A 61 -16.91 -12.43 11.17
C ALA A 61 -17.74 -11.15 10.95
N ALA A 62 -17.15 -10.11 10.35
CA ALA A 62 -17.82 -8.87 10.01
C ALA A 62 -18.41 -8.84 8.59
N LEU A 63 -18.19 -9.88 7.78
CA LEU A 63 -18.71 -9.92 6.41
C LEU A 63 -20.25 -9.97 6.40
N PRO A 64 -20.91 -9.21 5.49
CA PRO A 64 -22.34 -9.37 5.26
C PRO A 64 -22.70 -10.80 4.88
N ALA A 65 -23.87 -11.27 5.29
CA ALA A 65 -24.35 -12.61 4.95
C ALA A 65 -24.35 -12.82 3.42
N GLY A 66 -23.74 -13.92 2.98
CA GLY A 66 -23.61 -14.27 1.55
C GLY A 66 -22.55 -13.49 0.78
N ALA A 67 -21.81 -12.57 1.42
CA ALA A 67 -20.69 -11.90 0.77
C ALA A 67 -19.55 -12.88 0.46
N GLN A 68 -19.11 -12.90 -0.80
CA GLN A 68 -17.93 -13.65 -1.23
C GLN A 68 -16.76 -12.67 -1.31
N PHE A 69 -15.96 -12.62 -0.24
CA PHE A 69 -14.77 -11.78 -0.13
C PHE A 69 -13.69 -12.50 0.67
N GLU A 70 -12.48 -12.53 0.13
CA GLU A 70 -11.32 -13.17 0.77
C GLU A 70 -10.27 -12.11 1.14
N PRO A 71 -10.05 -11.86 2.45
CA PRO A 71 -8.96 -10.99 2.90
C PRO A 71 -7.62 -11.72 2.81
N LEU A 72 -6.67 -11.13 2.10
CA LEU A 72 -5.28 -11.57 1.95
C LEU A 72 -4.42 -10.76 2.92
N MET A 73 -3.98 -11.35 4.02
CA MET A 73 -3.37 -10.60 5.11
C MET A 73 -1.93 -10.22 4.80
N THR A 74 -1.43 -9.20 5.49
CA THR A 74 -0.03 -8.78 5.44
C THR A 74 0.55 -8.62 6.83
N LEU A 75 1.89 -8.66 6.93
CA LEU A 75 2.60 -8.25 8.14
C LEU A 75 3.19 -6.85 7.99
N TYR A 76 3.19 -6.10 9.08
CA TYR A 76 3.89 -4.84 9.22
C TYR A 76 5.37 -5.12 9.50
N LEU A 77 6.27 -4.65 8.62
CA LEU A 77 7.72 -4.78 8.81
C LEU A 77 8.21 -3.81 9.89
N THR A 78 9.02 -4.31 10.81
CA THR A 78 9.67 -3.52 11.87
C THR A 78 11.16 -3.86 11.95
N ASP A 79 11.94 -3.01 12.62
CA ASP A 79 13.36 -3.28 12.95
C ASP A 79 13.56 -4.62 13.70
N ASN A 80 12.53 -5.09 14.41
CA ASN A 80 12.58 -6.30 15.23
C ASN A 80 11.92 -7.52 14.57
N THR A 81 11.42 -7.37 13.34
CA THR A 81 10.82 -8.50 12.63
C THR A 81 11.89 -9.56 12.41
N ARG A 82 11.55 -10.81 12.73
CA ARG A 82 12.49 -11.93 12.64
C ARG A 82 12.30 -12.70 11.33
N PRO A 83 13.37 -13.22 10.70
CA PRO A 83 13.26 -14.04 9.50
C PRO A 83 12.32 -15.25 9.67
N GLU A 84 12.34 -15.88 10.84
CA GLU A 84 11.47 -17.02 11.16
C GLU A 84 9.97 -16.66 11.11
N GLU A 85 9.63 -15.41 11.43
CA GLU A 85 8.24 -14.94 11.40
C GLU A 85 7.71 -14.87 9.97
N VAL A 86 8.54 -14.51 8.99
CA VAL A 86 8.16 -14.53 7.56
C VAL A 86 7.89 -15.94 7.07
N VAL A 87 8.72 -16.90 7.47
CA VAL A 87 8.53 -18.31 7.11
C VAL A 87 7.23 -18.85 7.69
N ARG A 88 6.98 -18.59 8.97
CA ARG A 88 5.71 -18.93 9.65
C ARG A 88 4.51 -18.29 8.96
N ALA A 89 4.60 -17.01 8.62
CA ALA A 89 3.55 -16.28 7.93
C ALA A 89 3.23 -16.91 6.57
N LYS A 90 4.27 -17.25 5.79
CA LYS A 90 4.11 -17.93 4.50
C LYS A 90 3.42 -19.29 4.64
N GLN A 91 3.81 -20.06 5.65
CA GLN A 91 3.25 -21.39 5.92
C GLN A 91 1.79 -21.34 6.40
N SER A 92 1.34 -20.24 7.00
CA SER A 92 -0.06 -20.08 7.42
C SER A 92 -1.06 -20.11 6.26
N GLY A 93 -0.63 -19.78 5.05
CA GLY A 93 -1.49 -19.64 3.87
C GLY A 93 -2.40 -18.41 3.89
N ALA A 94 -2.46 -17.65 5.00
CA ALA A 94 -3.30 -16.45 5.13
C ALA A 94 -2.53 -15.14 4.92
N VAL A 95 -1.20 -15.15 5.15
CA VAL A 95 -0.35 -13.97 4.92
C VAL A 95 0.29 -14.06 3.53
N HIS A 96 0.07 -13.02 2.72
CA HIS A 96 0.47 -12.98 1.32
C HIS A 96 1.60 -12.00 1.03
N ALA A 97 1.91 -11.07 1.93
CA ALA A 97 3.01 -10.13 1.77
C ALA A 97 3.47 -9.52 3.10
N VAL A 98 4.59 -8.81 3.08
CA VAL A 98 5.06 -7.97 4.18
C VAL A 98 5.11 -6.53 3.70
N LYS A 99 4.48 -5.61 4.42
CA LYS A 99 4.43 -4.17 4.11
C LYS A 99 5.51 -3.42 4.87
N HIS A 100 6.39 -2.77 4.11
CA HIS A 100 7.37 -1.81 4.61
C HIS A 100 6.76 -0.41 4.63
N TYR A 101 6.74 0.18 5.82
CA TYR A 101 6.57 1.61 6.04
C TYR A 101 7.88 2.18 6.58
N PRO A 102 8.47 3.20 5.95
CA PRO A 102 9.48 4.02 6.60
C PRO A 102 8.89 4.64 7.86
N ALA A 103 9.67 4.66 8.96
CA ALA A 103 9.22 5.23 10.22
C ALA A 103 8.76 6.69 10.05
N GLY A 104 7.51 6.97 10.42
CA GLY A 104 6.89 8.31 10.32
C GLY A 104 6.42 8.74 8.92
N ALA A 105 6.42 7.84 7.92
CA ALA A 105 6.04 8.19 6.54
C ALA A 105 4.55 8.45 6.34
N THR A 106 3.68 7.80 7.11
CA THR A 106 2.21 7.88 6.96
C THR A 106 1.46 7.51 8.24
N THR A 107 0.13 7.48 8.19
CA THR A 107 -0.77 7.12 9.30
C THR A 107 -0.35 5.79 9.95
N HIS A 108 -0.07 5.85 11.26
CA HIS A 108 0.33 4.73 12.13
C HIS A 108 1.67 4.07 11.75
N SER A 109 2.58 4.83 11.14
CA SER A 109 3.89 4.34 10.74
C SER A 109 5.00 4.53 11.78
N ASP A 110 4.67 4.95 13.00
CA ASP A 110 5.66 5.30 14.05
C ASP A 110 6.52 4.10 14.48
N SER A 111 5.99 2.87 14.34
CA SER A 111 6.72 1.62 14.58
C SER A 111 7.38 1.04 13.33
N GLY A 112 7.50 1.86 12.27
CA GLY A 112 8.13 1.53 10.99
C GLY A 112 9.61 1.21 11.09
N VAL A 113 10.18 0.87 9.94
CA VAL A 113 11.60 0.56 9.81
C VAL A 113 12.40 1.86 9.80
N THR A 114 13.44 1.92 10.63
CA THR A 114 14.34 3.11 10.70
C THR A 114 15.46 3.04 9.66
N ASP A 115 15.96 1.84 9.39
CA ASP A 115 16.95 1.55 8.36
C ASP A 115 16.66 0.17 7.77
N LEU A 116 16.40 0.13 6.47
CA LEU A 116 16.05 -1.11 5.77
C LEU A 116 17.18 -2.15 5.81
N ALA A 117 18.43 -1.73 6.05
CA ALA A 117 19.56 -2.64 6.22
C ALA A 117 19.40 -3.56 7.44
N LYS A 118 18.73 -3.11 8.50
CA LYS A 118 18.41 -3.94 9.67
C LYS A 118 17.49 -5.11 9.33
N CYS A 119 16.68 -4.96 8.28
CA CYS A 119 15.73 -5.96 7.85
C CYS A 119 16.30 -6.94 6.81
N TYR A 120 17.59 -6.86 6.42
CA TYR A 120 18.11 -7.69 5.34
C TYR A 120 17.95 -9.19 5.56
N GLY A 121 18.18 -9.70 6.79
CA GLY A 121 17.91 -11.12 7.07
C GLY A 121 16.44 -11.50 6.85
N VAL A 122 15.50 -10.58 7.11
CA VAL A 122 14.07 -10.78 6.83
C VAL A 122 13.81 -10.78 5.32
N LEU A 123 14.43 -9.86 4.58
CA LEU A 123 14.28 -9.77 3.13
C LEU A 123 14.90 -10.99 2.41
N GLU A 124 15.99 -11.55 2.93
CA GLU A 124 16.56 -12.83 2.47
C GLU A 124 15.56 -13.97 2.64
N ALA A 125 14.92 -14.09 3.81
CA ALA A 125 13.90 -15.09 4.05
C ALA A 125 12.66 -14.89 3.15
N MET A 126 12.24 -13.65 2.94
CA MET A 126 11.15 -13.32 2.02
C MET A 126 11.49 -13.73 0.58
N GLN A 127 12.70 -13.44 0.12
CA GLN A 127 13.18 -13.89 -1.18
C GLN A 127 13.17 -15.42 -1.30
N ALA A 128 13.69 -16.12 -0.29
CA ALA A 128 13.79 -17.58 -0.30
C ALA A 128 12.42 -18.28 -0.33
N CYS A 129 11.42 -17.76 0.38
CA CYS A 129 10.08 -18.34 0.42
C CYS A 129 9.09 -17.71 -0.59
N GLY A 130 9.57 -16.77 -1.41
CA GLY A 130 8.76 -16.05 -2.40
C GLY A 130 7.67 -15.16 -1.78
N MET A 131 7.90 -14.60 -0.59
CA MET A 131 7.03 -13.59 0.02
C MET A 131 7.31 -12.21 -0.60
N PRO A 132 6.32 -11.54 -1.22
CA PRO A 132 6.49 -10.18 -1.74
C PRO A 132 6.71 -9.14 -0.65
N LEU A 133 7.54 -8.14 -0.95
CA LEU A 133 7.66 -6.91 -0.20
C LEU A 133 6.77 -5.84 -0.84
N LEU A 134 5.88 -5.25 -0.04
CA LEU A 134 5.09 -4.10 -0.44
C LEU A 134 5.74 -2.86 0.16
N VAL A 135 6.03 -1.82 -0.62
CA VAL A 135 6.74 -0.63 -0.11
C VAL A 135 5.87 0.62 -0.20
N HIS A 136 5.72 1.32 0.93
CA HIS A 136 5.37 2.74 0.92
C HIS A 136 6.61 3.53 0.51
N GLY A 137 6.70 3.88 -0.77
CA GLY A 137 7.93 4.37 -1.36
C GLY A 137 8.22 5.85 -1.12
N GLU A 138 8.34 6.31 0.12
CA GLU A 138 8.76 7.68 0.45
C GLU A 138 9.88 7.69 1.49
N VAL A 139 10.81 8.65 1.41
CA VAL A 139 11.73 8.94 2.52
C VAL A 139 11.09 9.90 3.51
N THR A 140 11.54 9.89 4.76
CA THR A 140 10.99 10.73 5.85
C THR A 140 11.94 11.80 6.36
N ASP A 141 13.06 12.00 5.66
CA ASP A 141 14.04 13.06 5.94
C ASP A 141 13.35 14.45 5.93
N PRO A 142 13.41 15.23 7.02
CA PRO A 142 12.77 16.54 7.11
C PRO A 142 13.39 17.58 6.16
N GLY A 143 14.61 17.35 5.67
CA GLY A 143 15.26 18.20 4.66
C GLY A 143 14.75 17.97 3.23
N ILE A 144 13.88 16.97 3.01
CA ILE A 144 13.35 16.62 1.69
C ILE A 144 11.89 17.05 1.59
N ASP A 145 11.60 17.87 0.57
CA ASP A 145 10.26 18.33 0.26
C ASP A 145 9.30 17.14 0.02
N ILE A 146 8.09 17.24 0.55
CA ILE A 146 7.08 16.18 0.47
C ILE A 146 6.77 15.74 -0.97
N PHE A 147 6.90 16.64 -1.95
CA PHE A 147 6.68 16.31 -3.36
C PHE A 147 7.84 15.51 -3.98
N ASP A 148 9.04 15.54 -3.38
CA ASP A 148 10.25 14.86 -3.86
C ASP A 148 10.52 13.52 -3.17
N ARG A 149 9.85 13.24 -2.05
CA ARG A 149 10.11 12.05 -1.19
C ARG A 149 10.04 10.73 -1.95
N GLU A 150 9.09 10.58 -2.88
CA GLU A 150 8.94 9.36 -3.67
C GLU A 150 10.14 9.14 -4.61
N ARG A 151 10.52 10.18 -5.37
CA ARG A 151 11.68 10.13 -6.26
C ARG A 151 12.96 9.78 -5.49
N VAL A 152 13.17 10.42 -4.33
CA VAL A 152 14.36 10.16 -3.52
C VAL A 152 14.36 8.73 -2.94
N PHE A 153 13.20 8.18 -2.57
CA PHE A 153 13.11 6.78 -2.14
C PHE A 153 13.51 5.81 -3.26
N LEU A 154 13.04 6.05 -4.48
CA LEU A 154 13.39 5.22 -5.64
C LEU A 154 14.91 5.20 -5.85
N GLU A 155 15.55 6.36 -5.81
CA GLU A 155 16.99 6.52 -6.04
C GLU A 155 17.84 5.95 -4.90
N ARG A 156 17.52 6.30 -3.65
CA ARG A 156 18.39 6.02 -2.49
C ARG A 156 18.12 4.68 -1.82
N VAL A 157 16.91 4.15 -1.95
CA VAL A 157 16.47 2.96 -1.21
C VAL A 157 16.08 1.83 -2.16
N LEU A 158 15.14 2.07 -3.06
CA LEU A 158 14.58 0.98 -3.86
C LEU A 158 15.55 0.47 -4.92
N ALA A 159 16.24 1.34 -5.66
CA ALA A 159 17.19 0.91 -6.68
C ALA A 159 18.32 0.01 -6.09
N PRO A 160 19.02 0.42 -5.01
CA PRO A 160 20.00 -0.45 -4.36
C PRO A 160 19.41 -1.75 -3.82
N LEU A 161 18.16 -1.72 -3.32
CA LEU A 161 17.47 -2.92 -2.83
C LEU A 161 17.23 -3.93 -3.97
N VAL A 162 16.72 -3.45 -5.10
CA VAL A 162 16.40 -4.29 -6.27
C VAL A 162 17.66 -4.92 -6.87
N GLU A 163 18.78 -4.19 -6.86
CA GLU A 163 20.09 -4.72 -7.28
C GLU A 163 20.60 -5.82 -6.33
N ARG A 164 20.45 -5.61 -5.02
CA ARG A 164 20.91 -6.56 -3.99
C ARG A 164 20.08 -7.85 -3.97
N PHE A 165 18.76 -7.73 -4.03
CA PHE A 165 17.84 -8.86 -3.91
C PHE A 165 17.25 -9.21 -5.28
N THR A 166 18.02 -9.97 -6.05
CA THR A 166 17.73 -10.27 -7.46
C THR A 166 16.50 -11.14 -7.68
N ASN A 167 15.99 -11.82 -6.64
CA ASN A 167 14.79 -12.65 -6.71
C ASN A 167 13.64 -12.15 -5.81
N LEU A 168 13.86 -11.10 -5.01
CA LEU A 168 12.79 -10.54 -4.17
C LEU A 168 11.75 -9.85 -5.05
N ARG A 169 10.49 -10.27 -4.92
CA ARG A 169 9.36 -9.58 -5.56
C ARG A 169 9.00 -8.34 -4.76
N VAL A 170 8.86 -7.21 -5.44
CA VAL A 170 8.55 -5.93 -4.81
C VAL A 170 7.37 -5.27 -5.52
N VAL A 171 6.42 -4.77 -4.74
CA VAL A 171 5.36 -3.88 -5.23
C VAL A 171 5.61 -2.50 -4.68
N VAL A 172 5.84 -1.53 -5.55
CA VAL A 172 5.86 -0.11 -5.21
C VAL A 172 4.41 0.34 -5.09
N GLU A 173 3.94 0.48 -3.86
CA GLU A 173 2.54 0.79 -3.64
C GLU A 173 2.22 2.22 -4.11
N HIS A 174 0.97 2.42 -4.54
CA HIS A 174 0.31 3.70 -4.81
C HIS A 174 1.25 4.75 -5.41
N ILE A 175 1.91 4.42 -6.53
CA ILE A 175 2.87 5.31 -7.16
C ILE A 175 2.21 6.63 -7.57
N THR A 176 2.92 7.75 -7.38
CA THR A 176 2.35 9.09 -7.61
C THR A 176 3.12 9.92 -8.62
N THR A 177 4.29 9.45 -9.04
CA THR A 177 5.22 10.18 -9.92
C THR A 177 5.44 9.48 -11.26
N ARG A 178 5.68 10.29 -12.31
CA ARG A 178 6.24 9.82 -13.59
C ARG A 178 7.54 9.03 -13.39
N GLU A 179 8.36 9.44 -12.44
CA GLU A 179 9.63 8.82 -12.09
C GLU A 179 9.41 7.38 -11.59
N ALA A 180 8.43 7.14 -10.73
CA ALA A 180 8.04 5.79 -10.30
C ALA A 180 7.48 4.94 -11.45
N ALA A 181 6.63 5.51 -12.31
CA ALA A 181 6.12 4.80 -13.48
C ALA A 181 7.27 4.37 -14.41
N ARG A 182 8.24 5.26 -14.68
CA ARG A 182 9.44 4.95 -15.47
C ARG A 182 10.33 3.90 -14.80
N PHE A 183 10.50 3.98 -13.49
CA PHE A 183 11.26 3.01 -12.73
C PHE A 183 10.69 1.59 -12.92
N VAL A 184 9.38 1.43 -12.74
CA VAL A 184 8.71 0.12 -12.88
C VAL A 184 8.73 -0.39 -14.33
N LEU A 185 8.59 0.51 -15.31
CA LEU A 185 8.71 0.14 -16.74
C LEU A 185 10.11 -0.38 -17.12
N ALA A 186 11.15 0.18 -16.52
CA ALA A 186 12.54 -0.23 -16.75
C ALA A 186 12.98 -1.41 -15.86
N ALA A 187 12.20 -1.75 -14.83
CA ALA A 187 12.57 -2.76 -13.85
C ALA A 187 12.28 -4.19 -14.34
N PRO A 188 12.95 -5.21 -13.77
CA PRO A 188 12.65 -6.60 -14.07
C PRO A 188 11.22 -7.01 -13.68
N PRO A 189 10.64 -8.08 -14.26
CA PRO A 189 9.24 -8.50 -14.02
C PRO A 189 8.86 -8.81 -12.55
N ARG A 190 9.83 -8.91 -11.64
CA ARG A 190 9.59 -9.08 -10.20
C ARG A 190 9.21 -7.77 -9.49
N ILE A 191 9.29 -6.63 -10.18
CA ILE A 191 8.98 -5.30 -9.68
C ILE A 191 7.70 -4.81 -10.34
N ALA A 192 6.72 -4.48 -9.52
CA ALA A 192 5.41 -3.99 -9.97
C ALA A 192 4.99 -2.76 -9.18
N ALA A 193 3.85 -2.17 -9.55
CA ALA A 193 3.24 -1.09 -8.80
C ALA A 193 1.72 -1.16 -8.79
N THR A 194 1.15 -0.70 -7.67
CA THR A 194 -0.27 -0.37 -7.61
C THR A 194 -0.49 1.10 -7.95
N ILE A 195 -1.61 1.41 -8.59
CA ILE A 195 -2.05 2.78 -8.89
C ILE A 195 -3.46 2.98 -8.32
N THR A 196 -3.65 4.07 -7.58
CA THR A 196 -4.92 4.38 -6.93
C THR A 196 -5.88 5.11 -7.86
N ALA A 197 -7.18 5.00 -7.57
CA ALA A 197 -8.19 5.76 -8.30
C ALA A 197 -8.01 7.27 -8.15
N HIS A 198 -7.69 7.75 -6.95
CA HIS A 198 -7.57 9.19 -6.66
C HIS A 198 -6.32 9.80 -7.32
N HIS A 199 -5.21 9.07 -7.44
CA HIS A 199 -4.02 9.53 -8.16
C HIS A 199 -4.19 9.57 -9.68
N LEU A 200 -5.14 8.82 -10.24
CA LEU A 200 -5.52 8.94 -11.66
C LEU A 200 -6.46 10.14 -11.89
N LEU A 201 -7.37 10.40 -10.96
CA LEU A 201 -8.39 11.44 -11.08
C LEU A 201 -7.88 12.84 -10.74
N LEU A 202 -6.96 12.95 -9.78
CA LEU A 202 -6.60 14.23 -9.18
C LEU A 202 -5.10 14.53 -9.35
N ASN A 203 -4.79 15.81 -9.53
CA ASN A 203 -3.47 16.37 -9.31
C ASN A 203 -3.51 17.32 -8.10
N ARG A 204 -2.36 17.80 -7.66
CA ARG A 204 -2.24 18.61 -6.44
C ARG A 204 -3.03 19.91 -6.43
N ASN A 205 -3.47 20.45 -7.57
CA ASN A 205 -4.38 21.60 -7.58
C ASN A 205 -5.70 21.27 -6.87
N ALA A 206 -6.13 20.00 -6.88
CA ALA A 206 -7.32 19.54 -6.19
C ALA A 206 -7.24 19.71 -4.66
N LEU A 207 -6.03 19.79 -4.07
CA LEU A 207 -5.84 20.06 -2.65
C LEU A 207 -6.20 21.51 -2.28
N PHE A 208 -6.11 22.43 -3.24
CA PHE A 208 -6.19 23.88 -3.00
C PHE A 208 -7.29 24.59 -3.80
N ALA A 209 -8.04 23.85 -4.62
CA ALA A 209 -9.06 24.41 -5.50
C ALA A 209 -10.18 25.09 -4.70
N GLY A 210 -10.19 26.44 -4.69
CA GLY A 210 -11.16 27.24 -3.93
C GLY A 210 -10.99 27.15 -2.41
N GLY A 211 -9.82 26.71 -1.93
CA GLY A 211 -9.53 26.50 -0.51
C GLY A 211 -8.85 25.16 -0.24
N VAL A 212 -8.35 24.96 0.99
CA VAL A 212 -7.74 23.70 1.42
C VAL A 212 -8.81 22.61 1.49
N ARG A 213 -8.60 21.49 0.77
CA ARG A 213 -9.50 20.34 0.71
C ARG A 213 -8.87 19.12 1.39
N PRO A 214 -9.02 18.96 2.72
CA PRO A 214 -8.33 17.91 3.47
C PRO A 214 -8.77 16.49 3.07
N HIS A 215 -9.97 16.33 2.54
CA HIS A 215 -10.46 15.04 2.03
C HIS A 215 -9.69 14.52 0.80
N HIS A 216 -8.93 15.38 0.12
CA HIS A 216 -8.01 14.97 -0.96
C HIS A 216 -6.58 14.73 -0.47
N TYR A 217 -6.27 15.04 0.79
CA TYR A 217 -4.95 14.82 1.35
C TYR A 217 -4.75 13.34 1.71
N CYS A 218 -3.74 12.74 1.07
CA CYS A 218 -3.30 11.36 1.20
C CYS A 218 -1.77 11.32 1.08
N LEU A 219 -1.16 10.17 1.37
CA LEU A 219 0.28 9.96 1.25
C LEU A 219 0.54 8.70 0.41
N PRO A 220 1.41 8.76 -0.61
CA PRO A 220 2.17 9.93 -1.05
C PRO A 220 1.26 11.05 -1.57
N VAL A 221 1.66 12.32 -1.38
CA VAL A 221 0.77 13.46 -1.72
C VAL A 221 0.48 13.55 -3.22
N LEU A 222 -0.71 14.02 -3.59
CA LEU A 222 -1.04 14.37 -4.98
C LEU A 222 0.10 15.21 -5.60
N LYS A 223 0.50 14.89 -6.84
CA LYS A 223 1.62 15.54 -7.55
C LYS A 223 1.13 16.48 -8.66
N ARG A 224 2.06 17.08 -9.42
CA ARG A 224 1.74 17.91 -10.60
C ARG A 224 1.03 17.11 -11.70
N GLU A 225 0.35 17.81 -12.60
CA GLU A 225 -0.42 17.20 -13.70
C GLU A 225 0.42 16.26 -14.58
N GLU A 226 1.69 16.58 -14.82
CA GLU A 226 2.58 15.72 -15.62
C GLU A 226 2.77 14.32 -15.01
N HIS A 227 2.74 14.20 -13.68
CA HIS A 227 2.83 12.92 -13.02
C HIS A 227 1.50 12.17 -13.13
N ARG A 228 0.36 12.86 -12.95
CA ARG A 228 -0.98 12.28 -13.14
C ARG A 228 -1.15 11.69 -14.54
N GLN A 229 -0.71 12.40 -15.57
CA GLN A 229 -0.73 11.95 -16.97
C GLN A 229 0.09 10.66 -17.15
N ALA A 230 1.31 10.62 -16.59
CA ALA A 230 2.16 9.44 -16.64
C ALA A 230 1.53 8.22 -15.93
N LEU A 231 0.78 8.43 -14.83
CA LEU A 231 0.04 7.35 -14.17
C LEU A 231 -1.11 6.84 -15.03
N ILE A 232 -1.83 7.71 -15.74
CA ILE A 232 -2.87 7.30 -16.69
C ILE A 232 -2.27 6.46 -17.82
N GLU A 233 -1.16 6.92 -18.41
CA GLU A 233 -0.44 6.16 -19.44
C GLU A 233 -0.04 4.79 -18.91
N ALA A 234 0.54 4.70 -17.71
CA ALA A 234 0.91 3.44 -17.08
C ALA A 234 -0.30 2.51 -16.86
N ALA A 235 -1.36 3.03 -16.23
CA ALA A 235 -2.57 2.26 -15.90
C ALA A 235 -3.35 1.76 -17.13
N THR A 236 -3.23 2.44 -18.27
CA THR A 236 -3.93 2.10 -19.52
C THR A 236 -3.04 1.43 -20.56
N SER A 237 -1.76 1.21 -20.25
CA SER A 237 -0.76 0.63 -21.16
C SER A 237 -0.97 -0.85 -21.50
N GLY A 238 -1.70 -1.59 -20.66
CA GLY A 238 -1.78 -3.05 -20.73
C GLY A 238 -0.55 -3.79 -20.19
N ASN A 239 0.44 -3.07 -19.63
CA ASN A 239 1.60 -3.69 -19.00
C ASN A 239 1.19 -4.40 -17.68
N PRO A 240 1.50 -5.70 -17.51
CA PRO A 240 1.07 -6.49 -16.35
C PRO A 240 1.70 -6.07 -15.02
N ASN A 241 2.73 -5.23 -15.03
CA ASN A 241 3.38 -4.74 -13.81
C ASN A 241 2.62 -3.59 -13.14
N PHE A 242 1.56 -3.06 -13.77
CA PHE A 242 0.67 -2.07 -13.16
C PHE A 242 -0.70 -2.69 -12.93
N PHE A 243 -1.19 -2.60 -11.68
CA PHE A 243 -2.49 -3.15 -11.32
C PHE A 243 -3.19 -2.31 -10.24
N LEU A 244 -4.47 -2.63 -10.00
CA LEU A 244 -5.33 -1.88 -9.10
C LEU A 244 -4.91 -2.08 -7.64
N GLY A 245 -4.63 -0.99 -6.94
CA GLY A 245 -4.63 -0.95 -5.47
C GLY A 245 -5.24 0.38 -5.06
N THR A 246 -6.38 0.34 -4.37
CA THR A 246 -7.16 1.56 -4.16
C THR A 246 -6.51 2.52 -3.17
N ASP A 247 -5.76 1.95 -2.21
CA ASP A 247 -5.34 2.64 -1.00
C ASP A 247 -6.53 3.34 -0.33
N SER A 248 -7.70 2.69 -0.35
CA SER A 248 -8.88 3.20 0.35
C SER A 248 -8.57 3.20 1.86
N ALA A 249 -8.41 4.40 2.41
CA ALA A 249 -7.86 4.66 3.73
C ALA A 249 -8.84 5.47 4.61
N PRO A 250 -9.98 4.90 5.02
CA PRO A 250 -11.05 5.65 5.66
C PRO A 250 -10.62 6.31 6.97
N HIS A 251 -11.07 7.54 7.17
CA HIS A 251 -10.91 8.35 8.38
C HIS A 251 -12.25 8.97 8.77
N ALA A 252 -12.46 9.20 10.07
CA ALA A 252 -13.63 9.95 10.52
C ALA A 252 -13.54 11.40 10.03
N ARG A 253 -14.68 12.01 9.69
CA ARG A 253 -14.71 13.40 9.18
C ARG A 253 -13.95 14.37 10.08
N GLN A 254 -14.15 14.27 11.39
CA GLN A 254 -13.51 15.11 12.40
C GLN A 254 -11.98 14.99 12.45
N THR A 255 -11.40 13.88 11.98
CA THR A 255 -9.94 13.72 11.90
C THR A 255 -9.36 14.22 10.58
N LYS A 256 -10.20 14.36 9.55
CA LYS A 256 -9.85 15.02 8.28
C LYS A 256 -9.98 16.54 8.41
N GLU A 257 -11.04 17.02 9.04
CA GLU A 257 -11.35 18.44 9.27
C GLU A 257 -10.72 18.92 10.60
N ALA A 258 -9.41 18.74 10.72
CA ALA A 258 -8.62 19.10 11.91
C ALA A 258 -7.26 19.68 11.50
N ASP A 259 -6.54 20.32 12.42
CA ASP A 259 -5.24 20.94 12.18
C ASP A 259 -4.20 19.96 11.62
N CYS A 260 -4.28 18.67 12.01
CA CYS A 260 -3.40 17.64 11.50
C CYS A 260 -3.83 17.05 10.16
N GLY A 261 -5.13 17.09 9.84
CA GLY A 261 -5.75 16.49 8.65
C GLY A 261 -5.22 15.11 8.27
N CYS A 262 -5.70 14.02 8.87
CA CYS A 262 -5.16 12.67 8.62
C CYS A 262 -5.08 12.32 7.12
N ALA A 263 -3.97 11.74 6.66
CA ALA A 263 -3.79 11.31 5.27
C ALA A 263 -4.53 10.00 4.99
N GLY A 264 -5.35 9.99 3.92
CA GLY A 264 -6.16 8.84 3.51
C GLY A 264 -7.65 9.13 3.35
#